data_AF-A0A954MZI7-F1
#
_entry.id   AF-A0A954MZI7-F1
#
_cell.length_a   1.000
_cell.length_b   1.000
_cell.length_c   1.000
_cell.angle_alpha   90.00
_cell.angle_beta   90.00
_cell.angle_gamma   90.00
#
_symmetry.space_group_name_H-M   'P 1'
#
loop_
_entity.id
_entity.type
_entity.pdbx_description
1 polymer ?
#
loop_
_entity_poly.entity_id
_entity_poly.type
_entity_poly.pdbx_seq_one_letter_code
_entity_poly.pdbx_strand_id
1 'polypeptide(L)'
;MVGLSGPSAQSLRPESVTGEVWECGEKSLGIPLTFGEHGFLARYLMHIRETVMIWSLRWKSALLWVLVVLSLCPLVPRIALGDNLKTTLLNRRTAAIESIQAKDAKRHIDALASDPFEGREAGSRGGRAAAIYLTQEYARLKLQGIANGKSYVQEFGNNMQNIVGLLPGRDETLKNEYVIVSAHFDHVGYGDAQTSLGPIGSIHNGADDNASGVSSVLEIAAAFTELQVSPRRSVIFALWDGEEKNLLGSRHWIGAPTVPLKQVKFALNIDMVGRLQKNEHVEIGGVRTAPGLREIVSRHNQVSGLKADFPWEIPDNSDHYPFF
;
A
#
# COMPACT_ATOMS: atom_id res chain seq x y z
N MET A 1 5.59 15.34 -9.27
CA MET A 1 4.57 15.12 -8.24
C MET A 1 3.35 14.49 -8.85
N VAL A 2 2.69 13.57 -8.16
CA VAL A 2 1.40 13.00 -8.59
C VAL A 2 0.40 13.19 -7.47
N GLY A 3 -0.80 13.65 -7.79
CA GLY A 3 -1.96 13.61 -6.90
C GLY A 3 -2.88 12.49 -7.37
N LEU A 4 -3.36 11.66 -6.45
CA LEU A 4 -4.48 10.75 -6.67
C LEU A 4 -5.67 11.34 -5.95
N SER A 5 -6.72 11.70 -6.69
CA SER A 5 -7.93 12.27 -6.13
C SER A 5 -9.18 11.55 -6.63
N GLY A 6 -10.19 11.42 -5.76
CA GLY A 6 -11.59 11.33 -6.17
C GLY A 6 -12.14 12.73 -6.50
N PRO A 7 -13.24 12.88 -7.27
CA PRO A 7 -13.71 14.21 -7.64
C PRO A 7 -14.36 14.94 -6.47
N SER A 8 -14.12 16.25 -6.38
CA SER A 8 -14.51 17.15 -5.29
C SER A 8 -16.03 17.20 -5.02
N ALA A 9 -16.40 17.53 -3.77
CA ALA A 9 -17.78 17.57 -3.29
C ALA A 9 -18.65 18.70 -3.86
N GLN A 10 -18.14 19.55 -4.75
CA GLN A 10 -18.85 20.77 -5.18
C GLN A 10 -19.94 20.57 -6.26
N SER A 11 -20.23 19.35 -6.73
CA SER A 11 -21.06 19.16 -7.94
C SER A 11 -22.33 18.31 -7.82
N LEU A 12 -22.84 17.97 -6.62
CA LEU A 12 -24.01 17.10 -6.51
C LEU A 12 -25.23 17.80 -5.90
N ARG A 13 -26.20 18.16 -6.76
CA ARG A 13 -27.59 18.45 -6.37
C ARG A 13 -28.31 17.14 -6.01
N PRO A 14 -29.19 17.12 -5.00
CA PRO A 14 -29.84 15.89 -4.56
C PRO A 14 -31.03 15.55 -5.46
N GLU A 15 -30.98 14.41 -6.15
CA GLU A 15 -32.18 13.72 -6.63
C GLU A 15 -32.44 12.50 -5.74
N SER A 16 -33.66 12.44 -5.24
CA SER A 16 -34.24 11.43 -4.37
C SER A 16 -34.31 10.06 -5.05
N VAL A 17 -33.79 9.00 -4.40
CA VAL A 17 -34.15 7.62 -4.76
C VAL A 17 -34.46 6.83 -3.49
N THR A 18 -35.72 6.39 -3.43
CA THR A 18 -36.34 5.49 -2.47
C THR A 18 -35.73 4.10 -2.52
N GLY A 19 -35.62 3.46 -1.35
CA GLY A 19 -34.93 2.18 -1.16
C GLY A 19 -35.66 0.94 -1.66
N GLU A 20 -34.91 -0.15 -1.73
CA GLU A 20 -35.43 -1.51 -1.74
C GLU A 20 -34.40 -2.47 -1.10
N VAL A 21 -34.93 -3.32 -0.22
CA VAL A 21 -34.26 -4.29 0.65
C VAL A 21 -34.15 -5.62 -0.09
N TRP A 22 -33.00 -6.30 -0.01
CA TRP A 22 -32.83 -7.67 -0.53
C TRP A 22 -32.60 -8.65 0.62
N GLU A 23 -33.56 -9.55 0.81
CA GLU A 23 -33.51 -10.68 1.76
C GLU A 23 -32.93 -11.95 1.12
N CYS A 24 -32.25 -12.72 1.96
CA CYS A 24 -31.52 -13.95 1.67
C CYS A 24 -32.45 -15.18 1.69
N GLY A 25 -32.23 -16.17 0.82
CA GLY A 25 -32.99 -17.41 0.78
C GLY A 25 -32.10 -18.64 0.68
N GLU A 26 -31.88 -19.33 1.80
CA GLU A 26 -31.41 -20.72 1.90
C GLU A 26 -32.52 -21.70 1.49
N LYS A 27 -32.16 -22.79 0.80
CA LYS A 27 -32.93 -24.05 0.81
C LYS A 27 -32.00 -25.26 0.86
N SER A 28 -32.18 -26.03 1.94
CA SER A 28 -31.68 -27.38 2.21
C SER A 28 -32.63 -28.45 1.65
N LEU A 29 -32.10 -29.67 1.45
CA LEU A 29 -32.73 -31.02 1.33
C LEU A 29 -31.68 -31.92 0.62
N GLY A 30 -31.25 -33.13 1.01
CA GLY A 30 -31.47 -34.06 2.12
C GLY A 30 -31.12 -35.50 1.66
N ILE A 31 -30.07 -36.14 2.25
CA ILE A 31 -29.98 -37.55 2.77
C ILE A 31 -30.01 -38.76 1.75
N PRO A 32 -29.41 -39.99 1.96
CA PRO A 32 -28.22 -40.49 2.74
C PRO A 32 -27.43 -41.75 2.17
N LEU A 33 -26.51 -42.33 3.01
CA LEU A 33 -25.94 -43.72 3.12
C LEU A 33 -24.71 -44.06 2.20
N THR A 34 -23.63 -44.78 2.57
CA THR A 34 -23.29 -45.78 3.63
C THR A 34 -21.76 -46.03 3.74
N PHE A 35 -21.35 -46.66 4.86
CA PHE A 35 -20.02 -47.10 5.35
C PHE A 35 -19.21 -48.12 4.51
N GLY A 36 -17.87 -48.16 4.74
CA GLY A 36 -17.03 -49.37 4.57
C GLY A 36 -15.51 -49.15 4.64
N GLU A 37 -14.85 -49.58 5.72
CA GLU A 37 -13.39 -49.59 5.94
C GLU A 37 -12.72 -50.97 5.66
N HIS A 38 -11.38 -50.93 5.46
CA HIS A 38 -10.33 -51.96 5.65
C HIS A 38 -9.77 -52.75 4.45
N GLY A 39 -8.42 -52.78 4.37
CA GLY A 39 -7.63 -53.76 3.61
C GLY A 39 -6.14 -53.42 3.43
N PHE A 40 -5.32 -53.72 4.43
CA PHE A 40 -3.87 -53.46 4.53
C PHE A 40 -3.00 -54.63 3.99
N LEU A 41 -1.81 -54.28 3.49
CA LEU A 41 -0.61 -55.06 3.10
C LEU A 41 -0.52 -56.58 3.36
N ALA A 42 -0.06 -57.33 2.34
CA ALA A 42 0.87 -58.47 2.52
C ALA A 42 1.57 -58.89 1.20
N ARG A 43 2.90 -58.86 1.14
CA ARG A 43 3.78 -60.05 1.01
C ARG A 43 5.26 -59.69 0.81
N TYR A 44 6.09 -60.56 1.38
CA TYR A 44 7.47 -60.39 1.83
C TYR A 44 8.41 -61.25 0.96
N LEU A 45 9.57 -60.69 0.64
CA LEU A 45 10.91 -61.29 0.43
C LEU A 45 11.05 -62.81 0.20
N MET A 46 11.69 -63.18 -0.92
CA MET A 46 12.66 -64.29 -0.96
C MET A 46 13.62 -64.17 -2.16
N HIS A 47 14.86 -64.64 -1.95
CA HIS A 47 15.94 -64.88 -2.93
C HIS A 47 16.96 -63.77 -3.22
N ILE A 48 17.92 -63.61 -2.29
CA ILE A 48 19.30 -63.19 -2.59
C ILE A 48 20.18 -64.44 -2.39
N ARG A 49 20.81 -64.93 -3.46
CA ARG A 49 22.17 -65.54 -3.50
C ARG A 49 22.35 -66.33 -4.80
N GLU A 50 22.56 -65.63 -5.91
CA GLU A 50 23.24 -66.17 -7.11
C GLU A 50 23.51 -65.06 -8.13
N THR A 51 24.34 -64.06 -7.79
CA THR A 51 24.81 -63.08 -8.80
C THR A 51 26.08 -62.31 -8.42
N VAL A 52 26.96 -62.88 -7.59
CA VAL A 52 28.19 -62.18 -7.14
C VAL A 52 29.37 -62.33 -8.12
N MET A 53 29.27 -63.12 -9.19
CA MET A 53 30.36 -63.33 -10.16
C MET A 53 30.16 -62.74 -11.57
N ILE A 54 29.22 -61.80 -11.75
CA ILE A 54 29.02 -61.07 -13.04
C ILE A 54 29.33 -59.56 -12.93
N TRP A 55 29.71 -59.06 -11.75
CA TRP A 55 29.81 -57.61 -11.50
C TRP A 55 31.19 -56.97 -11.67
N SER A 56 32.27 -57.73 -11.89
CA SER A 56 33.63 -57.17 -11.98
C SER A 56 34.04 -56.66 -13.38
N LEU A 57 33.24 -56.89 -14.42
CA LEU A 57 33.55 -56.44 -15.80
C LEU A 57 32.69 -55.29 -16.34
N ARG A 58 31.74 -54.75 -15.56
CA ARG A 58 30.87 -53.63 -16.01
C ARG A 58 31.31 -52.23 -15.58
N TRP A 59 32.33 -52.09 -14.74
CA TRP A 59 32.70 -50.77 -14.21
C TRP A 59 33.59 -49.94 -15.15
N LYS A 60 34.43 -50.60 -15.98
CA LYS A 60 35.35 -49.90 -16.89
C LYS A 60 34.65 -49.31 -18.12
N SER A 61 33.54 -49.89 -18.55
CA SER A 61 32.67 -49.32 -19.60
C SER A 61 31.72 -48.26 -19.04
N ALA A 62 31.28 -48.37 -17.78
CA ALA A 62 30.47 -47.33 -17.13
C ALA A 62 31.24 -46.00 -16.94
N LEU A 63 32.53 -46.04 -16.59
CA LEU A 63 33.34 -44.82 -16.45
C LEU A 63 33.57 -44.10 -17.79
N LEU A 64 33.68 -44.84 -18.90
CA LEU A 64 33.82 -44.25 -20.23
C LEU A 64 32.52 -43.60 -20.71
N TRP A 65 31.36 -44.18 -20.38
CA TRP A 65 30.05 -43.57 -20.66
C TRP A 65 29.74 -42.37 -19.75
N VAL A 66 30.18 -42.38 -18.49
CA VAL A 66 30.03 -41.20 -17.59
C VAL A 66 30.86 -40.02 -18.10
N LEU A 67 32.06 -40.26 -18.62
CA LEU A 67 32.90 -39.19 -19.19
C LEU A 67 32.36 -38.66 -20.54
N VAL A 68 31.78 -39.52 -21.38
CA VAL A 68 31.15 -39.10 -22.66
C VAL A 68 29.81 -38.38 -22.45
N VAL A 69 29.03 -38.76 -21.42
CA VAL A 69 27.80 -38.05 -21.02
C VAL A 69 28.14 -36.69 -20.37
N LEU A 70 29.25 -36.58 -19.65
CA LEU A 70 29.74 -35.31 -19.12
C LEU A 70 30.31 -34.38 -20.21
N SER A 71 30.85 -34.92 -21.32
CA SER A 71 31.36 -34.11 -22.45
C SER A 71 30.30 -33.68 -23.47
N LEU A 72 29.08 -34.26 -23.43
CA LEU A 72 27.93 -33.86 -24.25
C LEU A 72 26.93 -32.98 -23.49
N CYS A 73 27.25 -32.59 -22.26
CA CYS A 73 26.43 -31.71 -21.45
C CYS A 73 26.93 -30.27 -21.57
N PRO A 74 26.19 -29.33 -22.19
CA PRO A 74 26.40 -27.93 -21.90
C PRO A 74 25.79 -27.65 -20.52
N LEU A 75 26.45 -28.15 -19.47
CA LEU A 75 26.15 -27.82 -18.08
C LEU A 75 27.38 -27.15 -17.46
N VAL A 76 27.87 -26.11 -18.14
CA VAL A 76 28.10 -24.89 -17.37
C VAL A 76 26.70 -24.46 -16.96
N PRO A 77 26.34 -24.36 -15.67
CA PRO A 77 25.19 -23.56 -15.33
C PRO A 77 25.54 -22.17 -15.85
N ARG A 78 24.95 -21.79 -17.01
CA ARG A 78 24.69 -20.39 -17.30
C ARG A 78 24.10 -19.89 -16.00
N ILE A 79 24.85 -19.03 -15.33
CA ILE A 79 24.50 -18.48 -14.05
C ILE A 79 23.12 -17.83 -14.21
N ALA A 80 22.08 -18.60 -13.92
CA ALA A 80 20.69 -18.18 -13.81
C ALA A 80 20.48 -17.45 -12.47
N LEU A 81 21.55 -16.88 -11.89
CA LEU A 81 21.44 -16.01 -10.73
C LEU A 81 20.54 -14.81 -11.07
N GLY A 82 20.56 -14.31 -12.31
CA GLY A 82 19.71 -13.20 -12.75
C GLY A 82 18.21 -13.52 -12.80
N ASP A 83 17.83 -14.67 -13.37
CA ASP A 83 16.42 -14.99 -13.58
C ASP A 83 15.76 -15.54 -12.31
N ASN A 84 16.47 -16.33 -11.50
CA ASN A 84 15.96 -16.74 -10.19
C ASN A 84 15.81 -15.56 -9.23
N LEU A 85 16.73 -14.59 -9.23
CA LEU A 85 16.58 -13.35 -8.44
C LEU A 85 15.42 -12.50 -8.94
N LYS A 86 15.24 -12.34 -10.27
CA LYS A 86 14.11 -11.58 -10.83
C LYS A 86 12.78 -12.23 -10.49
N THR A 87 12.63 -13.53 -10.67
CA THR A 87 11.42 -14.28 -10.33
C THR A 87 11.14 -14.23 -8.84
N THR A 88 12.18 -14.38 -8.01
CA THR A 88 12.05 -14.26 -6.55
C THR A 88 11.63 -12.85 -6.12
N LEU A 89 12.21 -11.80 -6.72
CA LEU A 89 11.83 -10.42 -6.45
C LEU A 89 10.42 -10.10 -6.95
N LEU A 90 10.01 -10.65 -8.10
CA LEU A 90 8.67 -10.50 -8.64
C LEU A 90 7.63 -11.15 -7.71
N ASN A 91 7.83 -12.41 -7.34
CA ASN A 91 6.94 -13.13 -6.43
C ASN A 91 6.81 -12.45 -5.06
N ARG A 92 7.88 -11.82 -4.57
CA ARG A 92 7.87 -11.08 -3.29
C ARG A 92 7.18 -9.72 -3.38
N ARG A 93 7.30 -9.02 -4.51
CA ARG A 93 6.49 -7.82 -4.76
C ARG A 93 5.01 -8.16 -4.81
N THR A 94 4.67 -9.29 -5.44
CA THR A 94 3.31 -9.82 -5.44
C THR A 94 2.82 -10.07 -4.02
N ALA A 95 3.63 -10.73 -3.16
CA ALA A 95 3.24 -10.95 -1.76
C ALA A 95 2.98 -9.66 -0.97
N ALA A 96 3.79 -8.61 -1.15
CA ALA A 96 3.56 -7.31 -0.51
C ALA A 96 2.35 -6.56 -1.08
N ILE A 97 1.98 -6.79 -2.33
CA ILE A 97 0.73 -6.26 -2.90
C ILE A 97 -0.46 -7.03 -2.33
N GLU A 98 -0.35 -8.35 -2.21
CA GLU A 98 -1.38 -9.24 -1.63
C GLU A 98 -1.57 -9.04 -0.12
N SER A 99 -0.59 -8.47 0.59
CA SER A 99 -0.71 -8.12 2.01
C SER A 99 -1.64 -6.92 2.23
N ILE A 100 -1.89 -6.10 1.21
CA ILE A 100 -2.85 -4.99 1.28
C ILE A 100 -4.25 -5.56 1.20
N GLN A 101 -5.01 -5.49 2.30
CA GLN A 101 -6.35 -6.08 2.36
C GLN A 101 -7.42 -5.02 2.64
N ALA A 102 -8.55 -5.14 1.94
CA ALA A 102 -9.69 -4.23 2.13
C ALA A 102 -10.19 -4.19 3.58
N LYS A 103 -10.08 -5.30 4.33
CA LYS A 103 -10.47 -5.36 5.75
C LYS A 103 -9.60 -4.46 6.63
N ASP A 104 -8.31 -4.37 6.34
CA ASP A 104 -7.34 -3.63 7.15
C ASP A 104 -7.46 -2.14 6.84
N ALA A 105 -7.61 -1.81 5.55
CA ALA A 105 -7.96 -0.46 5.12
C ALA A 105 -9.28 0.01 5.76
N LYS A 106 -10.34 -0.81 5.70
CA LYS A 106 -11.63 -0.49 6.32
C LYS A 106 -11.51 -0.26 7.81
N ARG A 107 -10.69 -1.05 8.53
CA ARG A 107 -10.45 -0.85 9.97
C ARG A 107 -9.85 0.52 10.26
N HIS A 108 -8.89 0.98 9.45
CA HIS A 108 -8.30 2.31 9.60
C HIS A 108 -9.32 3.43 9.32
N ILE A 109 -10.13 3.27 8.27
CA ILE A 109 -11.21 4.21 7.93
C ILE A 109 -12.26 4.27 9.05
N ASP A 110 -12.76 3.12 9.51
CA ASP A 110 -13.76 3.02 10.58
C ASP A 110 -13.26 3.64 11.88
N ALA A 111 -11.97 3.44 12.20
CA ALA A 111 -11.36 4.06 13.36
C ALA A 111 -11.32 5.57 13.20
N LEU A 112 -10.63 6.09 12.18
CA LEU A 112 -10.43 7.54 11.98
C LEU A 112 -11.75 8.29 11.83
N ALA A 113 -12.74 7.68 11.16
CA ALA A 113 -14.07 8.24 10.94
C ALA A 113 -15.05 7.96 12.09
N SER A 114 -14.58 7.52 13.26
CA SER A 114 -15.46 7.32 14.42
C SER A 114 -15.68 8.62 15.21
N ASP A 115 -16.85 8.74 15.83
CA ASP A 115 -17.24 9.91 16.65
C ASP A 115 -16.24 10.28 17.76
N PRO A 116 -15.50 9.36 18.41
CA PRO A 116 -14.44 9.70 19.35
C PRO A 116 -13.35 10.62 18.80
N PHE A 117 -13.15 10.66 17.48
CA PHE A 117 -12.22 11.58 16.83
C PHE A 117 -12.84 12.91 16.42
N GLU A 118 -14.13 13.15 16.70
CA GLU A 118 -14.80 14.45 16.59
C GLU A 118 -14.57 15.17 15.25
N GLY A 119 -14.50 14.41 14.16
CA GLY A 119 -14.24 14.95 12.82
C GLY A 119 -12.84 15.53 12.61
N ARG A 120 -11.89 15.20 13.48
CA ARG A 120 -10.45 15.42 13.31
C ARG A 120 -10.05 16.84 12.95
N GLU A 121 -10.75 17.84 13.49
CA GLU A 121 -10.37 19.23 13.20
C GLU A 121 -8.94 19.53 13.64
N ALA A 122 -8.16 20.13 12.76
CA ALA A 122 -6.76 20.49 13.03
C ALA A 122 -6.62 21.33 14.30
N GLY A 123 -5.75 20.90 15.21
CA GLY A 123 -5.51 21.50 16.53
C GLY A 123 -6.55 21.18 17.61
N SER A 124 -7.63 20.45 17.29
CA SER A 124 -8.68 20.09 18.23
C SER A 124 -8.32 18.89 19.12
N ARG A 125 -9.24 18.50 20.01
CA ARG A 125 -9.11 17.25 20.79
C ARG A 125 -9.14 16.04 19.87
N GLY A 126 -10.11 15.98 18.95
CA GLY A 126 -10.25 14.92 17.96
C GLY A 126 -9.05 14.78 17.03
N GLY A 127 -8.52 15.90 16.51
CA GLY A 127 -7.32 15.91 15.67
C GLY A 127 -6.08 15.36 16.40
N ARG A 128 -5.88 15.76 17.67
CA ARG A 128 -4.78 15.20 18.49
C ARG A 128 -4.96 13.73 18.82
N ALA A 129 -6.19 13.28 19.05
CA ALA A 129 -6.44 11.85 19.23
C ALA A 129 -6.08 11.07 17.96
N ALA A 130 -6.43 11.58 16.78
CA ALA A 130 -6.06 10.97 15.50
C ALA A 130 -4.53 10.94 15.32
N ALA A 131 -3.84 12.04 15.60
CA ALA A 131 -2.37 12.09 15.57
C ALA A 131 -1.70 11.01 16.47
N ILE A 132 -2.25 10.77 17.67
CA ILE A 132 -1.79 9.71 18.57
C ILE A 132 -2.00 8.33 17.95
N TYR A 133 -3.19 8.07 17.41
CA TYR A 133 -3.51 6.82 16.73
C TYR A 133 -2.53 6.53 15.58
N LEU A 134 -2.27 7.53 14.73
CA LEU A 134 -1.36 7.41 13.60
C LEU A 134 0.10 7.18 14.03
N THR A 135 0.52 7.87 15.10
CA THR A 135 1.83 7.66 15.71
C THR A 135 2.00 6.22 16.22
N GLN A 136 0.94 5.64 16.82
CA GLN A 136 0.94 4.25 17.26
C GLN A 136 1.01 3.27 16.09
N GLU A 137 0.31 3.52 15.00
CA GLU A 137 0.42 2.70 13.79
C GLU A 137 1.83 2.76 13.18
N TYR A 138 2.45 3.94 13.08
CA TYR A 138 3.83 4.07 12.62
C TYR A 138 4.84 3.36 13.53
N ALA A 139 4.63 3.42 14.85
CA ALA A 139 5.44 2.67 15.81
C ALA A 139 5.26 1.16 15.67
N ARG A 140 4.03 0.67 15.44
CA ARG A 140 3.72 -0.75 15.19
C ARG A 140 4.45 -1.26 13.95
N LEU A 141 4.52 -0.43 12.91
CA LEU A 141 5.27 -0.70 11.67
C LEU A 141 6.79 -0.52 11.83
N LYS A 142 7.27 -0.02 12.98
CA LYS A 142 8.69 0.23 13.26
C LYS A 142 9.34 1.20 12.25
N LEU A 143 8.57 2.15 11.73
CA LEU A 143 9.11 3.24 10.92
C LEU A 143 10.03 4.12 11.78
N GLN A 144 10.95 4.85 11.18
CA GLN A 144 11.78 5.81 11.90
C GLN A 144 11.09 7.17 11.95
N GLY A 145 10.95 7.75 13.14
CA GLY A 145 10.57 9.15 13.26
C GLY A 145 11.70 10.06 12.74
N ILE A 146 11.35 11.06 11.93
CA ILE A 146 12.32 12.01 11.36
C ILE A 146 11.99 13.48 11.66
N ALA A 147 10.92 13.74 12.40
CA ALA A 147 10.64 15.05 12.96
C ALA A 147 11.40 15.27 14.27
N ASN A 148 11.58 16.53 14.68
CA ASN A 148 11.98 17.00 16.02
C ASN A 148 12.66 15.93 16.92
N GLY A 149 13.96 15.69 16.74
CA GLY A 149 14.70 14.76 17.60
C GLY A 149 14.41 13.27 17.37
N LYS A 150 14.04 12.88 16.14
CA LYS A 150 13.63 11.51 15.74
C LYS A 150 12.24 11.08 16.24
N SER A 151 11.37 12.05 16.51
CA SER A 151 9.94 11.83 16.71
C SER A 151 9.21 11.62 15.38
N TYR A 152 8.02 11.03 15.42
CA TYR A 152 7.11 11.06 14.27
C TYR A 152 6.42 12.42 14.14
N VAL A 153 6.31 13.17 15.24
CA VAL A 153 5.49 14.37 15.34
C VAL A 153 6.30 15.62 15.01
N GLN A 154 5.88 16.35 13.98
CA GLN A 154 6.31 17.72 13.70
C GLN A 154 5.18 18.67 14.11
N GLU A 155 5.34 19.29 15.28
CA GLU A 155 4.39 20.28 15.79
C GLU A 155 4.57 21.63 15.09
N PHE A 156 3.44 22.30 14.83
CA PHE A 156 3.39 23.66 14.33
C PHE A 156 2.15 24.39 14.88
N GLY A 157 1.95 25.64 14.47
CA GLY A 157 1.03 26.60 15.10
C GLY A 157 -0.33 26.05 15.54
N ASN A 158 -0.94 26.69 16.55
CA ASN A 158 -2.29 26.35 17.05
C ASN A 158 -2.51 24.87 17.42
N ASN A 159 -1.49 24.20 17.98
CA ASN A 159 -1.50 22.79 18.38
C ASN A 159 -1.68 21.79 17.22
N MET A 160 -1.33 22.16 15.99
CA MET A 160 -1.34 21.27 14.84
C MET A 160 -0.07 20.42 14.74
N GLN A 161 -0.17 19.22 14.18
CA GLN A 161 0.88 18.22 14.23
C GLN A 161 0.93 17.34 12.97
N ASN A 162 1.96 17.49 12.16
CA ASN A 162 2.23 16.56 11.05
C ASN A 162 2.83 15.26 11.61
N ILE A 163 2.46 14.12 11.04
CA ILE A 163 3.01 12.81 11.41
C ILE A 163 3.87 12.28 10.27
N VAL A 164 5.17 12.12 10.50
CA VAL A 164 6.15 11.79 9.46
C VAL A 164 6.99 10.58 9.87
N GLY A 165 6.81 9.48 9.13
CA GLY A 165 7.56 8.23 9.28
C GLY A 165 8.50 7.98 8.10
N LEU A 166 9.66 7.38 8.37
CA LEU A 166 10.66 7.04 7.37
C LEU A 166 10.91 5.53 7.34
N LEU A 167 10.86 4.95 6.14
CA LEU A 167 11.47 3.66 5.83
C LEU A 167 12.81 3.91 5.13
N PRO A 168 13.96 3.60 5.77
CA PRO A 168 15.26 3.84 5.17
C PRO A 168 15.50 2.94 3.96
N GLY A 169 16.10 3.53 2.92
CA GLY A 169 16.56 2.81 1.74
C GLY A 169 17.79 1.95 2.05
N ARG A 170 17.94 0.83 1.35
CA ARG A 170 19.07 -0.09 1.51
C ARG A 170 20.35 0.30 0.76
N ASP A 171 20.24 1.20 -0.21
CA ASP A 171 21.35 1.53 -1.11
C ASP A 171 22.17 2.68 -0.52
N GLU A 172 23.46 2.48 -0.29
CA GLU A 172 24.33 3.47 0.33
C GLU A 172 24.36 4.83 -0.40
N THR A 173 24.15 4.81 -1.72
CA THR A 173 24.16 6.03 -2.54
C THR A 173 22.78 6.66 -2.66
N LEU A 174 21.73 5.84 -2.75
CA LEU A 174 20.36 6.31 -3.00
C LEU A 174 19.50 6.46 -1.75
N LYS A 175 19.94 5.99 -0.58
CA LYS A 175 19.19 6.12 0.68
C LYS A 175 18.97 7.56 1.13
N ASN A 176 19.78 8.49 0.65
CA ASN A 176 19.61 9.93 0.89
C ASN A 176 18.80 10.62 -0.23
N GLU A 177 18.12 9.85 -1.08
CA GLU A 177 17.07 10.33 -1.98
C GLU A 177 15.72 9.84 -1.45
N TYR A 178 14.75 10.74 -1.37
CA TYR A 178 13.47 10.50 -0.72
C TYR A 178 12.32 10.48 -1.72
N VAL A 179 11.44 9.51 -1.54
CA VAL A 179 10.11 9.48 -2.14
C VAL A 179 9.09 9.72 -1.04
N ILE A 180 8.20 10.68 -1.20
CA ILE A 180 7.12 10.97 -0.25
C ILE A 180 5.83 10.30 -0.74
N VAL A 181 5.13 9.63 0.16
CA VAL A 181 3.75 9.18 -0.01
C VAL A 181 2.94 9.82 1.11
N SER A 182 1.92 10.58 0.76
CA SER A 182 1.20 11.41 1.71
C SER A 182 -0.31 11.42 1.55
N ALA A 183 -0.99 11.85 2.61
CA ALA A 183 -2.40 12.20 2.70
C ALA A 183 -2.56 13.19 3.86
N HIS A 184 -3.61 14.00 3.89
CA HIS A 184 -3.96 14.71 5.13
C HIS A 184 -4.84 13.84 6.01
N PHE A 185 -4.76 14.04 7.32
CA PHE A 185 -5.57 13.29 8.28
C PHE A 185 -6.58 14.16 9.01
N ASP A 186 -6.46 15.48 8.95
CA ASP A 186 -7.48 16.38 9.49
C ASP A 186 -8.76 16.33 8.66
N HIS A 187 -9.84 16.82 9.25
CA HIS A 187 -11.08 17.12 8.56
C HIS A 187 -11.78 18.31 9.25
N VAL A 188 -13.04 18.59 8.93
CA VAL A 188 -13.72 19.85 9.32
C VAL A 188 -14.38 19.84 10.70
N GLY A 189 -14.22 18.78 11.49
CA GLY A 189 -14.76 18.71 12.85
C GLY A 189 -16.28 18.73 12.90
N TYR A 190 -16.85 19.79 13.50
CA TYR A 190 -18.30 20.01 13.55
C TYR A 190 -18.84 20.81 12.35
N GLY A 191 -17.96 21.20 11.43
CA GLY A 191 -18.29 21.97 10.24
C GLY A 191 -18.76 23.38 10.56
N ASP A 192 -18.51 24.30 9.63
CA ASP A 192 -19.13 25.61 9.61
C ASP A 192 -19.69 25.91 8.21
N ALA A 193 -20.26 27.10 8.03
CA ALA A 193 -20.85 27.51 6.76
C ALA A 193 -19.83 27.62 5.60
N GLN A 194 -18.53 27.59 5.87
CA GLN A 194 -17.47 27.70 4.87
C GLN A 194 -16.82 26.36 4.55
N THR A 195 -16.81 25.43 5.51
CA THR A 195 -16.06 24.17 5.47
C THR A 195 -16.94 22.95 5.24
N SER A 196 -18.27 23.06 5.41
CA SER A 196 -19.17 21.92 5.32
C SER A 196 -20.39 22.18 4.44
N LEU A 197 -20.73 21.18 3.61
CA LEU A 197 -22.00 21.11 2.89
C LEU A 197 -23.11 20.42 3.70
N GLY A 198 -22.78 19.87 4.87
CA GLY A 198 -23.71 19.17 5.75
C GLY A 198 -24.28 20.04 6.87
N PRO A 199 -25.06 19.44 7.79
CA PRO A 199 -25.65 20.17 8.91
C PRO A 199 -24.58 20.64 9.90
N ILE A 200 -24.46 21.97 10.07
CA ILE A 200 -23.57 22.61 11.03
C ILE A 200 -23.85 22.09 12.45
N GLY A 201 -22.79 21.78 13.20
CA GLY A 201 -22.88 21.30 14.57
C GLY A 201 -23.02 19.77 14.69
N SER A 202 -23.05 19.06 13.57
CA SER A 202 -22.90 17.60 13.54
C SER A 202 -21.45 17.21 13.32
N ILE A 203 -21.03 16.03 13.80
CA ILE A 203 -19.68 15.54 13.53
C ILE A 203 -19.57 15.22 12.03
N HIS A 204 -18.56 15.77 11.39
CA HIS A 204 -18.14 15.41 10.04
C HIS A 204 -17.06 14.36 10.12
N ASN A 205 -17.43 13.10 9.93
CA ASN A 205 -16.53 11.98 10.18
C ASN A 205 -15.40 11.83 9.15
N GLY A 206 -15.53 12.39 7.94
CA GLY A 206 -14.43 12.42 6.97
C GLY A 206 -13.91 11.04 6.56
N ALA A 207 -14.80 10.11 6.22
CA ALA A 207 -14.41 8.74 5.86
C ALA A 207 -13.71 8.68 4.49
N ASP A 208 -14.28 9.38 3.49
CA ASP A 208 -13.65 9.54 2.18
C ASP A 208 -12.58 10.64 2.25
N ASP A 209 -12.92 11.76 2.89
CA ASP A 209 -12.11 12.98 3.03
C ASP A 209 -11.60 13.17 4.48
N ASN A 210 -10.37 12.77 4.82
CA ASN A 210 -9.47 11.95 4.02
C ASN A 210 -8.96 10.71 4.77
N ALA A 211 -9.82 10.09 5.58
CA ALA A 211 -9.48 8.81 6.22
C ALA A 211 -9.15 7.71 5.19
N SER A 212 -9.71 7.78 3.98
CA SER A 212 -9.41 6.87 2.88
C SER A 212 -7.96 7.00 2.36
N GLY A 213 -7.47 8.22 2.16
CA GLY A 213 -6.08 8.49 1.78
C GLY A 213 -5.11 8.08 2.88
N VAL A 214 -5.40 8.45 4.14
CA VAL A 214 -4.60 8.04 5.30
C VAL A 214 -4.51 6.52 5.40
N SER A 215 -5.64 5.82 5.27
CA SER A 215 -5.68 4.37 5.26
C SER A 215 -4.81 3.79 4.14
N SER A 216 -4.84 4.40 2.95
CA SER A 216 -4.00 3.95 1.84
C SER A 216 -2.52 4.11 2.15
N VAL A 217 -2.11 5.23 2.74
CA VAL A 217 -0.72 5.45 3.18
C VAL A 217 -0.30 4.41 4.24
N LEU A 218 -1.17 4.10 5.21
CA LEU A 218 -0.88 3.11 6.25
C LEU A 218 -0.70 1.69 5.68
N GLU A 219 -1.58 1.27 4.76
CA GLU A 219 -1.49 -0.04 4.11
C GLU A 219 -0.26 -0.14 3.19
N ILE A 220 0.04 0.92 2.43
CA ILE A 220 1.27 1.00 1.64
C ILE A 220 2.49 0.91 2.57
N ALA A 221 2.50 1.65 3.68
CA ALA A 221 3.60 1.59 4.64
C ALA A 221 3.77 0.17 5.20
N ALA A 222 2.68 -0.50 5.59
CA ALA A 222 2.69 -1.88 6.08
C ALA A 222 3.29 -2.83 5.04
N ALA A 223 2.79 -2.81 3.81
CA ALA A 223 3.30 -3.61 2.70
C ALA A 223 4.79 -3.38 2.44
N PHE A 224 5.26 -2.14 2.52
CA PHE A 224 6.67 -1.80 2.35
C PHE A 224 7.55 -2.32 3.49
N THR A 225 7.03 -2.42 4.72
CA THR A 225 7.78 -3.02 5.85
C THR A 225 7.85 -4.54 5.78
N GLU A 226 6.92 -5.20 5.08
CA GLU A 226 6.93 -6.65 4.85
C GLU A 226 7.86 -7.07 3.71
N LEU A 227 8.38 -6.11 2.92
CA LEU A 227 9.37 -6.40 1.90
C LEU A 227 10.65 -6.97 2.52
N GLN A 228 10.98 -8.22 2.19
CA GLN A 228 12.27 -8.82 2.55
C GLN A 228 13.48 -8.00 2.03
N VAL A 229 13.28 -7.20 0.99
CA VAL A 229 14.30 -6.33 0.43
C VAL A 229 13.76 -4.90 0.43
N SER A 230 14.27 -4.08 1.34
CA SER A 230 13.89 -2.67 1.43
C SER A 230 14.15 -1.93 0.11
N PRO A 231 13.38 -0.87 -0.20
CA PRO A 231 13.59 -0.07 -1.39
C PRO A 231 15.02 0.51 -1.43
N ARG A 232 15.51 0.81 -2.64
CA ARG A 232 16.85 1.42 -2.79
C ARG A 232 16.89 2.84 -2.20
N ARG A 233 15.85 3.62 -2.49
CA ARG A 233 15.60 4.96 -1.94
C ARG A 233 14.85 4.87 -0.63
N SER A 234 14.99 5.89 0.20
CA SER A 234 14.17 6.01 1.40
C SER A 234 12.76 6.48 1.04
N VAL A 235 11.76 5.99 1.76
CA VAL A 235 10.36 6.36 1.57
C VAL A 235 9.88 7.07 2.83
N ILE A 236 9.36 8.28 2.66
CA ILE A 236 8.72 9.07 3.70
C ILE A 236 7.21 8.85 3.57
N PHE A 237 6.59 8.41 4.64
CA PHE A 237 5.14 8.39 4.80
C PHE A 237 4.76 9.60 5.64
N ALA A 238 4.10 10.57 5.03
CA ALA A 238 3.76 11.83 5.66
C ALA A 238 2.25 12.03 5.73
N LEU A 239 1.74 12.31 6.93
CA LEU A 239 0.34 12.61 7.18
C LEU A 239 0.24 14.06 7.63
N TRP A 240 -0.43 14.87 6.82
CA TRP A 240 -0.54 16.31 6.99
C TRP A 240 -1.71 16.68 7.90
N ASP A 241 -1.52 17.68 8.74
CA ASP A 241 -2.58 18.30 9.55
C ASP A 241 -2.91 19.68 8.97
N GLY A 242 -4.14 20.16 9.14
CA GLY A 242 -4.60 21.46 8.68
C GLY A 242 -4.64 21.65 7.16
N GLU A 243 -4.88 20.60 6.39
CA GLU A 243 -5.16 20.70 4.94
C GLU A 243 -6.42 21.54 4.69
N GLU A 244 -7.47 21.25 5.45
CA GLU A 244 -8.79 21.91 5.37
C GLU A 244 -8.72 23.38 5.81
N LYS A 245 -7.64 23.73 6.50
CA LYS A 245 -7.32 25.11 6.91
C LYS A 245 -6.37 25.78 5.93
N ASN A 246 -6.44 25.42 4.65
CA ASN A 246 -5.61 25.92 3.56
C ASN A 246 -4.16 25.38 3.62
N LEU A 247 -4.02 24.05 3.53
CA LEU A 247 -2.77 23.33 3.31
C LEU A 247 -1.67 23.66 4.35
N LEU A 248 -2.04 23.93 5.60
CA LEU A 248 -1.11 24.47 6.59
C LEU A 248 0.02 23.48 6.91
N GLY A 249 -0.29 22.19 7.04
CA GLY A 249 0.68 21.14 7.36
C GLY A 249 1.71 20.93 6.27
N SER A 250 1.28 20.74 5.03
CA SER A 250 2.19 20.56 3.89
C SER A 250 3.01 21.83 3.60
N ARG A 251 2.40 23.03 3.68
CA ARG A 251 3.13 24.31 3.58
C ARG A 251 4.16 24.47 4.70
N HIS A 252 3.81 24.10 5.93
CA HIS A 252 4.73 24.12 7.05
C HIS A 252 5.92 23.17 6.80
N TRP A 253 5.67 21.94 6.34
CA TRP A 253 6.73 21.00 6.04
C TRP A 253 7.64 21.49 4.92
N ILE A 254 7.12 22.15 3.88
CA ILE A 254 7.96 22.78 2.83
C ILE A 254 8.84 23.89 3.41
N GLY A 255 8.30 24.72 4.31
CA GLY A 255 9.05 25.80 4.97
C GLY A 255 10.09 25.31 5.99
N ALA A 256 9.82 24.20 6.66
CA ALA A 256 10.66 23.58 7.67
C ALA A 256 10.76 22.05 7.45
N PRO A 257 11.46 21.61 6.40
CA PRO A 257 11.40 20.22 5.98
C PRO A 257 12.25 19.32 6.88
N THR A 258 11.73 18.12 7.17
CA THR A 258 12.45 17.09 7.94
C THR A 258 13.68 16.54 7.21
N VAL A 259 13.74 16.70 5.88
CA VAL A 259 14.87 16.34 5.03
C VAL A 259 15.15 17.46 4.01
N PRO A 260 16.37 17.64 3.51
CA PRO A 260 16.65 18.65 2.49
C PRO A 260 15.76 18.48 1.24
N LEU A 261 15.01 19.50 0.84
CA LEU A 261 14.07 19.42 -0.30
C LEU A 261 14.73 18.95 -1.61
N LYS A 262 15.99 19.32 -1.86
CA LYS A 262 16.77 18.87 -3.04
C LYS A 262 16.94 17.33 -3.12
N GLN A 263 16.81 16.64 -2.00
CA GLN A 263 16.90 15.20 -1.89
C GLN A 263 15.54 14.51 -2.11
N VAL A 264 14.43 15.24 -2.05
CA VAL A 264 13.10 14.72 -2.41
C VAL A 264 13.03 14.62 -3.94
N LYS A 265 12.85 13.40 -4.45
CA LYS A 265 12.83 13.12 -5.90
C LYS A 265 11.42 12.93 -6.45
N PHE A 266 10.47 12.59 -5.58
CA PHE A 266 9.09 12.36 -5.95
C PHE A 266 8.19 12.52 -4.71
N ALA A 267 7.01 13.10 -4.88
CA ALA A 267 5.95 13.02 -3.90
C ALA A 267 4.65 12.57 -4.58
N LEU A 268 3.93 11.69 -3.91
CA LEU A 268 2.61 11.20 -4.23
C LEU A 268 1.67 11.63 -3.11
N ASN A 269 0.63 12.39 -3.43
CA ASN A 269 -0.46 12.69 -2.50
C ASN A 269 -1.68 11.82 -2.82
N ILE A 270 -2.36 11.33 -1.81
CA ILE A 270 -3.56 10.50 -1.92
C ILE A 270 -4.70 11.18 -1.17
N ASP A 271 -5.78 11.47 -1.88
CA ASP A 271 -6.89 12.25 -1.38
C ASP A 271 -8.23 11.70 -1.88
N MET A 272 -9.20 11.44 -0.99
CA MET A 272 -10.53 10.95 -1.37
C MET A 272 -10.54 9.73 -2.31
N VAL A 273 -9.94 8.61 -1.88
CA VAL A 273 -9.88 7.35 -2.66
C VAL A 273 -10.84 6.27 -2.16
N GLY A 274 -11.75 6.61 -1.25
CA GLY A 274 -12.70 5.68 -0.62
C GLY A 274 -13.99 5.49 -1.40
N ARG A 275 -14.30 6.39 -2.35
CA ARG A 275 -15.53 6.35 -3.15
C ARG A 275 -15.26 6.50 -4.63
N LEU A 276 -15.60 5.47 -5.40
CA LEU A 276 -15.72 5.58 -6.85
C LEU A 276 -17.08 6.20 -7.20
N GLN A 277 -17.09 7.24 -8.03
CA GLN A 277 -18.34 7.77 -8.57
C GLN A 277 -18.98 6.79 -9.57
N LYS A 278 -20.20 7.08 -10.05
CA LYS A 278 -20.95 6.25 -11.02
C LYS A 278 -20.16 5.86 -12.27
N ASN A 279 -19.15 6.64 -12.65
CA ASN A 279 -18.32 6.38 -13.83
C ASN A 279 -17.15 5.42 -13.53
N GLU A 280 -16.85 5.16 -12.25
CA GLU A 280 -15.78 4.27 -11.75
C GLU A 280 -14.36 4.72 -12.12
N HIS A 281 -14.15 6.02 -12.29
CA HIS A 281 -12.84 6.59 -12.65
C HIS A 281 -12.08 7.07 -11.41
N VAL A 282 -10.76 6.86 -11.42
CA VAL A 282 -9.80 7.46 -10.48
C VAL A 282 -9.04 8.56 -11.20
N GLU A 283 -8.93 9.75 -10.60
CA GLU A 283 -8.16 10.83 -11.19
C GLU A 283 -6.70 10.76 -10.73
N ILE A 284 -5.79 10.84 -11.70
CA ILE A 284 -4.35 10.82 -11.47
C ILE A 284 -3.74 12.10 -12.04
N GLY A 285 -3.70 13.15 -11.22
CA GLY A 285 -3.12 14.45 -11.54
C GLY A 285 -1.59 14.44 -11.51
N GLY A 286 -0.96 15.40 -12.20
CA GLY A 286 0.50 15.60 -12.13
C GLY A 286 1.36 14.59 -12.91
N VAL A 287 0.77 13.67 -13.67
CA VAL A 287 1.52 12.70 -14.50
C VAL A 287 2.39 13.33 -15.61
N ARG A 288 2.23 14.64 -15.85
CA ARG A 288 3.01 15.44 -16.81
C ARG A 288 4.23 16.14 -16.18
N THR A 289 4.41 16.01 -14.87
CA THR A 289 5.49 16.69 -14.13
C THR A 289 6.86 16.03 -14.28
N ALA A 290 6.90 14.81 -14.83
CA ALA A 290 8.14 14.12 -15.16
C ALA A 290 8.01 13.36 -16.48
N PRO A 291 9.07 13.31 -17.31
CA PRO A 291 9.07 12.53 -18.55
C PRO A 291 8.75 11.05 -18.28
N GLY A 292 7.85 10.47 -19.10
CA GLY A 292 7.50 9.04 -19.04
C GLY A 292 6.60 8.63 -17.87
N LEU A 293 6.23 9.55 -16.96
CA LEU A 293 5.46 9.22 -15.76
C LEU A 293 4.05 8.70 -16.09
N ARG A 294 3.35 9.32 -17.05
CA ARG A 294 2.07 8.80 -17.56
C ARG A 294 2.19 7.37 -18.08
N GLU A 295 3.24 7.07 -18.85
CA GLU A 295 3.46 5.74 -19.39
C GLU A 295 3.70 4.71 -18.27
N ILE A 296 4.53 5.07 -17.27
CA ILE A 296 4.80 4.22 -16.11
C ILE A 296 3.50 3.93 -15.35
N VAL A 297 2.68 4.95 -15.08
CA VAL A 297 1.39 4.78 -14.38
C VAL A 297 0.45 3.92 -15.21
N SER A 298 0.25 4.22 -16.49
CA SER A 298 -0.65 3.45 -17.37
C SER A 298 -0.20 1.98 -17.50
N ARG A 299 1.11 1.71 -17.56
CA ARG A 299 1.64 0.34 -17.63
C ARG A 299 1.34 -0.46 -16.37
N HIS A 300 1.51 0.14 -15.19
CA HIS A 300 1.23 -0.57 -13.92
C HIS A 300 -0.28 -0.69 -13.65
N ASN A 301 -1.09 0.23 -14.18
CA ASN A 301 -2.55 0.18 -14.09
C ASN A 301 -3.19 -0.94 -14.93
N GLN A 302 -2.46 -1.55 -15.88
CA GLN A 302 -2.95 -2.73 -16.62
C GLN A 302 -3.25 -3.92 -15.70
N VAL A 303 -2.61 -3.96 -14.52
CA VAL A 303 -2.80 -5.02 -13.53
C VAL A 303 -4.04 -4.78 -12.68
N SER A 304 -4.32 -3.54 -12.30
CA SER A 304 -5.47 -3.19 -11.46
C SER A 304 -6.77 -3.08 -12.27
N GLY A 305 -6.69 -2.73 -13.56
CA GLY A 305 -7.86 -2.56 -14.42
C GLY A 305 -8.73 -1.34 -14.07
N LEU A 306 -8.26 -0.45 -13.20
CA LEU A 306 -8.98 0.77 -12.83
C LEU A 306 -9.11 1.69 -14.06
N LYS A 307 -10.26 2.31 -14.23
CA LYS A 307 -10.41 3.38 -15.21
C LYS A 307 -9.73 4.62 -14.63
N ALA A 308 -8.71 5.12 -15.32
CA ALA A 308 -7.89 6.22 -14.82
C ALA A 308 -8.02 7.43 -15.75
N ASP A 309 -8.40 8.56 -15.18
CA ASP A 309 -8.40 9.86 -15.86
C ASP A 309 -7.12 10.61 -15.53
N PHE A 310 -6.56 11.27 -16.53
CA PHE A 310 -5.33 12.04 -16.42
C PHE A 310 -5.64 13.52 -16.68
N PRO A 311 -6.16 14.25 -15.69
CA PRO A 311 -6.49 15.65 -15.86
C PRO A 311 -5.26 16.47 -16.29
N TRP A 312 -5.51 17.50 -17.09
CA TRP A 312 -4.45 18.38 -17.57
C TRP A 312 -4.00 19.36 -16.50
N GLU A 313 -4.96 19.92 -15.77
CA GLU A 313 -4.75 20.90 -14.72
C GLU A 313 -4.29 20.22 -13.43
N ILE A 314 -3.52 20.97 -12.65
CA ILE A 314 -3.08 20.58 -11.31
C ILE A 314 -3.67 21.63 -10.38
N PRO A 315 -4.88 21.39 -9.85
CA PRO A 315 -5.58 22.35 -8.99
C PRO A 315 -4.84 22.58 -7.67
N ASP A 316 -5.07 23.72 -7.04
CA ASP A 316 -4.51 24.10 -5.74
C ASP A 316 -5.33 23.58 -4.54
N ASN A 317 -5.97 22.43 -4.73
CA ASN A 317 -7.04 21.93 -3.87
C ASN A 317 -6.62 20.82 -2.90
N SER A 318 -5.33 20.52 -2.77
CA SER A 318 -4.83 19.47 -1.89
C SER A 318 -3.30 19.59 -1.70
N ASP A 319 -2.73 18.83 -0.76
CA ASP A 319 -1.33 18.91 -0.30
C ASP A 319 -0.26 18.61 -1.34
N HIS A 320 -0.64 18.19 -2.55
CA HIS A 320 0.31 18.13 -3.65
C HIS A 320 0.74 19.53 -4.11
N TYR A 321 -0.13 20.54 -3.98
CA TYR A 321 0.12 21.87 -4.54
C TYR A 321 1.32 22.60 -3.93
N PRO A 322 1.58 22.60 -2.61
CA PRO A 322 2.69 23.33 -2.00
C PRO A 322 4.09 22.87 -2.42
N PHE A 323 4.20 21.72 -3.06
CA PHE A 323 5.48 21.19 -3.56
C PHE A 323 5.77 21.57 -5.02
N PHE A 324 4.89 22.34 -5.67
CA PHE A 324 5.10 22.90 -7.02
C PHE A 324 5.82 24.25 -7.01
#